data_AF-A0A935Z9C9-F1
#
_entry.id   AF-A0A935Z9C9-F1
#
_cell.length_a   1.000
_cell.length_b   1.000
_cell.length_c   1.000
_cell.angle_alpha   90.00
_cell.angle_beta   90.00
_cell.angle_gamma   90.00
#
_symmetry.space_group_name_H-M   'P 1'
#
loop_
_entity.id
_entity.type
_entity.pdbx_description
1 polymer ?
#
loop_
_entity_poly.entity_id
_entity_poly.type
_entity_poly.pdbx_seq_one_letter_code
_entity_poly.pdbx_strand_id
1 'polypeptide(L)'
;MGRASFSFVLAALSVVSTLGACGGDDTVFVTNGSNDLRRACDARLAWTRTKTVTCLECLTTAPLATCNCTVTAPYVGKCAQQLALRKDSPDCDDALERCVASCSQTDCGCIELCYSTRAACKVRSAALEGCVTEVCASVCQ
;
A
#
# COMPACT_ATOMS: atom_id res chain seq x y z
N MET A 1 1.93 -62.00 16.99
CA MET A 1 2.07 -60.97 18.04
C MET A 1 3.53 -60.56 18.11
N GLY A 2 3.82 -59.29 17.81
CA GLY A 2 5.19 -58.76 17.77
C GLY A 2 5.12 -57.31 17.30
N ARG A 3 4.81 -56.41 18.24
CA ARG A 3 4.74 -54.96 18.00
C ARG A 3 6.18 -54.45 17.90
N ALA A 4 6.67 -54.27 16.68
CA ALA A 4 7.87 -53.48 16.45
C ALA A 4 7.45 -52.01 16.35
N SER A 5 7.75 -51.25 17.41
CA SER A 5 7.62 -49.80 17.46
C SER A 5 8.55 -49.18 16.41
N PHE A 6 7.98 -48.63 15.33
CA PHE A 6 8.73 -47.81 14.39
C PHE A 6 8.76 -46.37 14.90
N SER A 7 9.85 -46.02 15.58
CA SER A 7 10.21 -44.64 15.87
C SER A 7 10.44 -43.90 14.55
N PHE A 8 9.47 -43.11 14.11
CA PHE A 8 9.63 -42.12 13.04
C PHE A 8 10.32 -40.89 13.61
N VAL A 9 11.64 -40.83 13.49
CA VAL A 9 12.39 -39.58 13.54
C VAL A 9 13.45 -39.69 12.46
N LEU A 10 13.32 -38.97 11.35
CA LEU A 10 14.46 -38.32 10.69
C LEU A 10 14.05 -37.48 9.47
N ALA A 11 14.48 -36.22 9.56
CA ALA A 11 14.88 -35.32 8.49
C ALA A 11 13.78 -34.73 7.57
N ALA A 12 13.08 -33.74 8.12
CA ALA A 12 12.59 -32.62 7.32
C ALA A 12 13.78 -31.80 6.80
N LEU A 13 14.17 -32.01 5.55
CA LEU A 13 15.02 -31.08 4.79
C LEU A 13 14.57 -31.07 3.34
N SER A 14 13.80 -30.05 2.97
CA SER A 14 13.59 -29.68 1.57
C SER A 14 13.44 -28.17 1.49
N VAL A 15 14.61 -27.51 1.51
CA VAL A 15 14.95 -26.24 0.86
C VAL A 15 13.74 -25.41 0.41
N VAL A 16 13.19 -24.59 1.32
CA VAL A 16 12.50 -23.37 0.89
C VAL A 16 13.59 -22.39 0.52
N SER A 17 13.62 -22.07 -0.76
CA SER A 17 14.49 -21.07 -1.36
C SER A 17 14.52 -19.82 -0.49
N THR A 18 15.72 -19.45 -0.05
CA THR A 18 16.03 -18.17 0.55
C THR A 18 15.79 -17.08 -0.48
N LEU A 19 14.53 -16.65 -0.65
CA LEU A 19 14.26 -15.26 -0.95
C LEU A 19 14.75 -14.53 0.30
N GLY A 20 15.93 -13.93 0.20
CA GLY A 20 16.49 -13.10 1.26
C GLY A 20 15.44 -12.06 1.63
N ALA A 21 14.74 -12.30 2.74
CA ALA A 21 14.06 -11.28 3.48
C ALA A 21 15.15 -10.32 3.94
N CYS A 22 15.34 -9.26 3.15
CA CYS A 22 16.14 -8.12 3.56
C CYS A 22 15.43 -7.48 4.75
N GLY A 23 15.71 -8.00 5.95
CA GLY A 23 15.39 -7.37 7.21
C GLY A 23 16.21 -6.10 7.37
N GLY A 24 15.78 -5.03 6.72
CA GLY A 24 16.03 -3.69 7.22
C GLY A 24 14.77 -3.31 7.96
N ASP A 25 14.88 -3.13 9.29
CA ASP A 25 13.81 -2.77 10.22
C ASP A 25 12.48 -2.50 9.51
N ASP A 26 11.68 -3.57 9.41
CA ASP A 26 10.28 -3.53 9.00
C ASP A 26 9.52 -2.77 10.10
N THR A 27 9.77 -1.47 10.19
CA THR A 27 8.70 -0.55 10.54
C THR A 27 7.74 -0.60 9.36
N VAL A 28 7.00 -1.72 9.27
CA VAL A 28 5.69 -1.72 8.66
C VAL A 28 5.03 -0.53 9.32
N PHE A 29 4.74 0.50 8.54
CA PHE A 29 3.94 1.61 9.03
C PHE A 29 2.53 1.03 9.21
N VAL A 30 2.32 0.35 10.35
CA VAL A 30 1.02 -0.17 10.83
C VAL A 30 0.26 0.95 11.53
N THR A 31 0.54 2.20 11.18
CA THR A 31 -0.43 3.27 11.29
C THR A 31 -0.95 3.47 9.88
N ASN A 32 -1.83 2.54 9.45
CA ASN A 32 -2.55 2.67 8.20
C ASN A 32 -3.44 3.91 8.35
N GLY A 33 -2.97 5.07 7.86
CA GLY A 33 -3.75 6.32 7.83
C GLY A 33 -5.18 6.07 7.38
N SER A 34 -6.11 6.97 7.73
CA SER A 34 -7.56 6.73 7.72
C SER A 34 -8.01 5.65 6.72
N ASN A 35 -8.55 4.53 7.22
CA ASN A 35 -9.21 3.47 6.43
C ASN A 35 -10.53 3.99 5.79
N ASP A 36 -10.47 5.21 5.26
CA ASP A 36 -11.53 6.02 4.71
C ASP A 36 -10.92 6.83 3.55
N LEU A 37 -11.39 6.53 2.34
CA LEU A 37 -10.93 7.19 1.10
C LEU A 37 -11.22 8.69 1.10
N ARG A 38 -12.39 9.07 1.61
CA ARG A 38 -12.82 10.47 1.60
C ARG A 38 -11.98 11.28 2.56
N ARG A 39 -11.74 10.77 3.76
CA ARG A 39 -10.88 11.43 4.75
C ARG A 39 -9.43 11.57 4.25
N ALA A 40 -8.89 10.55 3.59
CA ALA A 40 -7.55 10.63 2.99
C ALA A 40 -7.50 11.71 1.89
N CYS A 41 -8.52 11.76 1.02
CA CYS A 41 -8.64 12.77 -0.01
C CYS A 41 -8.74 14.19 0.58
N ASP A 42 -9.66 14.41 1.53
CA ASP A 42 -9.88 15.71 2.19
C ASP A 42 -8.60 16.21 2.88
N ALA A 43 -7.86 15.31 3.55
CA ALA A 43 -6.60 15.65 4.20
C ALA A 43 -5.55 16.19 3.21
N ARG A 44 -5.46 15.61 2.01
CA ARG A 44 -4.52 16.05 0.97
C ARG A 44 -4.93 17.32 0.25
N LEU A 45 -6.22 17.65 0.27
CA LEU A 45 -6.73 18.94 -0.21
C LEU A 45 -6.36 20.08 0.73
N ALA A 46 -6.20 19.80 2.02
CA ALA A 46 -5.78 20.78 3.02
C ALA A 46 -4.27 21.10 3.00
N TRP A 47 -3.46 20.34 2.24
CA TRP A 47 -2.02 20.54 2.15
C TRP A 47 -1.66 21.80 1.38
N THR A 48 -0.74 22.60 1.93
CA THR A 48 -0.28 23.84 1.28
C THR A 48 0.59 23.58 0.06
N ARG A 49 1.25 22.42 0.02
CA ARG A 49 2.18 21.98 -1.05
C ARG A 49 3.33 22.95 -1.29
N THR A 50 3.84 23.57 -0.23
CA THR A 50 4.99 24.50 -0.24
C THR A 50 6.21 23.93 -0.98
N LYS A 51 6.47 22.62 -0.87
CA LYS A 51 7.48 21.89 -1.64
C LYS A 51 6.83 21.06 -2.74
N THR A 52 6.29 21.71 -3.77
CA THR A 52 5.46 21.04 -4.79
C THR A 52 6.15 19.85 -5.46
N VAL A 53 7.43 19.98 -5.83
CA VAL A 53 8.18 18.90 -6.49
C VAL A 53 8.38 17.71 -5.53
N THR A 54 8.89 17.95 -4.32
CA THR A 54 9.13 16.87 -3.34
C THR A 54 7.81 16.23 -2.87
N CYS A 55 6.75 17.02 -2.77
CA CYS A 55 5.41 16.50 -2.47
C CYS A 55 4.91 15.57 -3.58
N LEU A 56 5.03 15.99 -4.85
CA LEU A 56 4.67 15.15 -6.00
C LEU A 56 5.53 13.88 -6.06
N GLU A 57 6.83 13.99 -5.80
CA GLU A 57 7.73 12.86 -5.73
C GLU A 57 7.31 11.89 -4.62
N CYS A 58 6.93 12.40 -3.43
CA CYS A 58 6.42 11.55 -2.36
C CYS A 58 5.14 10.83 -2.77
N LEU A 59 4.15 11.55 -3.30
CA LEU A 59 2.86 10.97 -3.74
C LEU A 59 3.04 9.87 -4.78
N THR A 60 4.01 10.03 -5.69
CA THR A 60 4.24 9.08 -6.79
C THR A 60 5.12 7.91 -6.39
N THR A 61 6.06 8.08 -5.48
CA THR A 61 7.06 7.05 -5.16
C THR A 61 6.79 6.31 -3.85
N ALA A 62 6.00 6.87 -2.92
CA ALA A 62 5.64 6.17 -1.69
C ALA A 62 4.93 4.82 -1.93
N PRO A 63 4.03 4.68 -2.93
CA PRO A 63 3.43 3.40 -3.28
C PRO A 63 4.33 2.45 -4.08
N LEU A 64 5.41 2.94 -4.69
CA LEU A 64 6.18 2.13 -5.65
C LEU A 64 7.25 1.34 -4.92
N ALA A 65 7.34 0.04 -5.21
CA ALA A 65 8.40 -0.81 -4.68
C ALA A 65 9.78 -0.23 -4.99
N THR A 66 10.69 -0.31 -4.03
CA THR A 66 12.06 0.18 -4.19
C THR A 66 12.80 -0.70 -5.20
N CYS A 67 13.36 -0.09 -6.25
CA CYS A 67 14.43 -0.73 -7.02
C CYS A 67 15.75 -0.45 -6.29
N ASN A 68 16.63 -1.45 -6.18
CA ASN A 68 17.89 -1.46 -5.41
C ASN A 68 18.93 -0.38 -5.78
N CYS A 69 18.57 0.63 -6.57
CA CYS A 69 19.42 1.74 -6.95
C CYS A 69 19.20 2.89 -5.95
N THR A 70 19.92 2.84 -4.82
CA THR A 70 20.18 3.99 -3.94
C THR A 70 18.91 4.79 -3.59
N VAL A 71 18.05 4.23 -2.74
CA VAL A 71 16.89 4.95 -2.22
C VAL A 71 17.37 6.09 -1.33
N THR A 72 17.38 7.31 -1.86
CA THR A 72 17.84 8.51 -1.15
C THR A 72 16.72 9.19 -0.35
N ALA A 73 15.48 9.04 -0.80
CA ALA A 73 14.34 9.70 -0.18
C ALA A 73 13.62 8.79 0.83
N PRO A 74 13.30 9.31 2.04
CA PRO A 74 12.81 8.50 3.17
C PRO A 74 11.35 8.03 3.02
N TYR A 75 10.65 8.38 1.93
CA TYR A 75 9.26 8.01 1.68
C TYR A 75 9.09 6.88 0.65
N VAL A 76 10.11 6.60 -0.18
CA VAL A 76 9.98 5.69 -1.32
C VAL A 76 9.64 4.27 -0.84
N GLY A 77 8.62 3.68 -1.44
CA GLY A 77 8.19 2.30 -1.18
C GLY A 77 7.56 2.03 0.19
N LYS A 78 7.39 3.03 1.04
CA LYS A 78 6.75 2.85 2.36
C LYS A 78 5.32 2.32 2.30
N CYS A 79 4.62 2.54 1.18
CA CYS A 79 3.26 2.08 0.94
C CYS A 79 3.18 0.96 -0.11
N ALA A 80 4.31 0.32 -0.45
CA ALA A 80 4.37 -0.69 -1.51
C ALA A 80 3.52 -1.92 -1.21
N GLN A 81 3.45 -2.33 0.06
CA GLN A 81 2.60 -3.46 0.47
C GLN A 81 1.12 -3.16 0.22
N GLN A 82 0.65 -1.97 0.57
CA GLN A 82 -0.74 -1.55 0.36
C GLN A 82 -1.06 -1.48 -1.14
N LEU A 83 -0.11 -1.03 -1.98
CA LEU A 83 -0.28 -1.05 -3.43
C LEU A 83 -0.39 -2.48 -3.97
N ALA A 84 0.44 -3.40 -3.50
CA ALA A 84 0.37 -4.81 -3.90
C ALA A 84 -0.98 -5.42 -3.51
N LEU A 85 -1.42 -5.22 -2.28
CA LEU A 85 -2.74 -5.66 -1.83
C LEU A 85 -3.86 -5.06 -2.68
N ARG A 86 -3.81 -3.76 -3.00
CA ARG A 86 -4.81 -3.14 -3.90
C ARG A 86 -4.83 -3.81 -5.27
N LYS A 87 -3.66 -4.05 -5.87
CA LYS A 87 -3.53 -4.68 -7.20
C LYS A 87 -4.05 -6.12 -7.24
N ASP A 88 -3.92 -6.86 -6.15
CA ASP A 88 -4.43 -8.24 -6.06
C ASP A 88 -5.96 -8.31 -5.93
N SER A 89 -6.66 -7.17 -5.82
CA SER A 89 -8.11 -7.13 -5.71
C SER A 89 -8.76 -7.17 -7.09
N PRO A 90 -9.59 -8.18 -7.41
CA PRO A 90 -10.31 -8.22 -8.69
C PRO A 90 -11.31 -7.05 -8.84
N ASP A 91 -11.78 -6.49 -7.72
CA ASP A 91 -12.68 -5.33 -7.70
C ASP A 91 -11.97 -4.00 -8.02
N CYS A 92 -10.63 -3.98 -8.11
CA CYS A 92 -9.84 -2.80 -8.48
C CYS A 92 -9.47 -2.83 -9.98
N ASP A 93 -10.49 -2.85 -10.84
CA ASP A 93 -10.32 -2.96 -12.29
C ASP A 93 -10.23 -1.59 -13.01
N ASP A 94 -9.97 -1.64 -14.32
CA ASP A 94 -9.88 -0.46 -15.18
C ASP A 94 -11.15 0.39 -15.22
N ALA A 95 -12.34 -0.20 -15.00
CA ALA A 95 -13.58 0.57 -14.99
C ALA A 95 -13.68 1.43 -13.72
N LEU A 96 -13.16 0.95 -12.58
CA LEU A 96 -12.97 1.81 -11.40
C LEU A 96 -11.97 2.92 -11.69
N GLU A 97 -10.80 2.60 -12.25
CA GLU A 97 -9.76 3.60 -12.51
C GLU A 97 -10.28 4.70 -13.44
N ARG A 98 -11.05 4.34 -14.48
CA ARG A 98 -11.73 5.30 -15.36
C ARG A 98 -12.77 6.15 -14.63
N CYS A 99 -13.52 5.57 -13.70
CA CYS A 99 -14.48 6.33 -12.90
C CYS A 99 -13.75 7.39 -12.07
N VAL A 100 -12.72 6.98 -11.32
CA VAL A 100 -11.93 7.89 -10.48
C VAL A 100 -11.25 8.97 -11.33
N ALA A 101 -10.69 8.63 -12.49
CA ALA A 101 -10.05 9.58 -13.40
C ALA A 101 -11.00 10.60 -14.02
N SER A 102 -12.31 10.33 -14.03
CA SER A 102 -13.33 11.27 -14.51
C SER A 102 -13.79 12.28 -13.45
N CYS A 103 -13.50 12.00 -12.18
CA CYS A 103 -13.74 12.93 -11.09
C CYS A 103 -12.71 14.06 -11.07
N SER A 104 -13.10 15.24 -10.60
CA SER A 104 -12.12 16.25 -10.19
C SER A 104 -11.26 15.69 -9.05
N GLN A 105 -9.95 15.97 -9.07
CA GLN A 105 -9.06 15.60 -7.96
C GLN A 105 -9.43 16.28 -6.63
N THR A 106 -10.26 17.33 -6.68
CA THR A 106 -10.79 18.03 -5.51
C THR A 106 -12.19 17.57 -5.09
N ASP A 107 -12.83 16.68 -5.86
CA ASP A 107 -14.16 16.16 -5.56
C ASP A 107 -14.06 14.78 -4.90
N CYS A 108 -13.76 14.80 -3.60
CA CYS A 108 -13.64 13.58 -2.80
C CYS A 108 -14.95 12.79 -2.71
N GLY A 109 -16.11 13.42 -2.91
CA GLY A 109 -17.41 12.75 -2.96
C GLY A 109 -17.57 11.93 -4.23
N CYS A 110 -17.21 12.49 -5.39
CA CYS A 110 -17.18 11.77 -6.67
C CYS A 110 -16.22 10.57 -6.60
N ILE A 111 -15.00 10.79 -6.09
CA ILE A 111 -14.00 9.72 -5.96
C ILE A 111 -14.54 8.58 -5.09
N GLU A 112 -15.11 8.90 -3.91
CA GLU A 112 -15.68 7.88 -3.02
C GLU A 112 -16.84 7.12 -3.68
N LEU A 113 -17.69 7.80 -4.44
CA LEU A 113 -18.84 7.20 -5.11
C LEU A 113 -18.45 6.11 -6.12
N CYS A 114 -17.30 6.26 -6.80
CA CYS A 114 -16.76 5.24 -7.71
C CYS A 114 -16.52 3.88 -7.02
N TYR A 115 -16.33 3.87 -5.70
CA TYR A 115 -16.11 2.66 -4.91
C TYR A 115 -17.38 2.07 -4.29
N SER A 116 -18.54 2.70 -4.49
CA SER A 116 -19.80 2.34 -3.81
C SER A 116 -20.22 0.88 -3.99
N THR A 117 -19.92 0.27 -5.13
CA THR A 117 -20.23 -1.14 -5.44
C THR A 117 -19.02 -2.08 -5.32
N ARG A 118 -17.87 -1.58 -4.86
CA ARG A 118 -16.57 -2.27 -4.91
C ARG A 118 -15.94 -2.34 -3.52
N ALA A 119 -16.62 -2.98 -2.57
CA ALA A 119 -16.27 -2.93 -1.15
C ALA A 119 -14.84 -3.43 -0.86
N ALA A 120 -14.38 -4.53 -1.49
CA ALA A 120 -13.04 -5.05 -1.27
C ALA A 120 -11.97 -4.09 -1.78
N CYS A 121 -12.19 -3.50 -2.96
CA CYS A 121 -11.30 -2.49 -3.50
C CYS A 121 -11.34 -1.19 -2.68
N LYS A 122 -12.49 -0.80 -2.15
CA LYS A 122 -12.66 0.39 -1.30
C LYS A 122 -11.76 0.29 -0.07
N VAL A 123 -11.79 -0.84 0.63
CA VAL A 123 -10.96 -1.06 1.83
C VAL A 123 -9.47 -1.00 1.49
N ARG A 124 -9.04 -1.69 0.43
CA ARG A 124 -7.62 -1.75 0.03
C ARG A 124 -7.12 -0.39 -0.49
N SER A 125 -7.94 0.32 -1.25
CA SER A 125 -7.62 1.68 -1.70
C SER A 125 -7.58 2.64 -0.52
N ALA A 126 -8.51 2.56 0.43
CA ALA A 126 -8.48 3.37 1.64
C ALA A 126 -7.18 3.18 2.44
N ALA A 127 -6.72 1.93 2.59
CA ALA A 127 -5.45 1.65 3.26
C ALA A 127 -4.24 2.24 2.50
N LEU A 128 -4.22 2.13 1.17
CA LEU A 128 -3.18 2.74 0.34
C LEU A 128 -3.19 4.26 0.46
N GLU A 129 -4.36 4.88 0.26
CA GLU A 129 -4.50 6.33 0.30
C GLU A 129 -4.19 6.87 1.70
N GLY A 130 -4.60 6.16 2.74
CA GLY A 130 -4.26 6.45 4.12
C GLY A 130 -2.75 6.46 4.37
N CYS A 131 -2.04 5.39 3.95
CA CYS A 131 -0.59 5.29 4.06
C CYS A 131 0.12 6.46 3.36
N VAL A 132 -0.25 6.75 2.10
CA VAL A 132 0.36 7.84 1.32
C VAL A 132 0.10 9.20 1.98
N THR A 133 -1.10 9.41 2.52
CA THR A 133 -1.45 10.63 3.24
C THR A 133 -0.55 10.81 4.46
N GLU A 134 -0.37 9.78 5.26
CA GLU A 134 0.47 9.84 6.46
C GLU A 134 1.95 10.05 6.13
N VAL A 135 2.49 9.26 5.21
CA VAL A 135 3.91 9.33 4.80
C VAL A 135 4.26 10.69 4.21
N CYS A 136 3.37 11.24 3.37
CA CYS A 136 3.65 12.49 2.67
C CYS A 136 3.21 13.75 3.41
N ALA A 137 2.50 13.66 4.55
CA ALA A 137 2.05 14.83 5.31
C ALA A 137 3.21 15.76 5.67
N SER A 138 4.32 15.21 6.18
CA SER A 138 5.52 15.99 6.57
C SER A 138 6.23 16.72 5.42
N VAL A 139 5.96 16.31 4.17
CA VAL A 139 6.58 16.86 2.96
C VAL A 139 5.64 17.83 2.24
N CYS A 140 4.33 17.58 2.32
CA CYS A 140 3.31 18.26 1.56
C CYS A 140 2.54 19.34 2.33
N GLN A 141 2.53 19.30 3.67
CA GLN A 141 1.93 20.35 4.50
C GLN A 141 2.79 21.61 4.54
#